data_AF-A0A7J7VQR4-F1
#
_entry.id   AF-A0A7J7VQR4-F1
#
_cell.length_a   1.000
_cell.length_b   1.000
_cell.length_c   1.000
_cell.angle_alpha   90.00
_cell.angle_beta   90.00
_cell.angle_gamma   90.00
#
_symmetry.space_group_name_H-M   'P 1'
#
loop_
_entity.id
_entity.type
_entity.pdbx_description
1 polymer ?
#
loop_
_entity_poly.entity_id
_entity_poly.type
_entity_poly.pdbx_seq_one_letter_code
_entity_poly.pdbx_strand_id
1 'polypeptide(L)'
;MRHGLRDTEWPGRSQVLRRGHLTWYLDGAHTSSSMQACVRWFRQALHRGERRGSAPEVRVLLFNSTGDRDPAALLKLLQPCQFDYAVFCPNLTEVSSTGNEDQQNFTVTLDQVLLRCLEHQQHWRHLDEEQASPDLWSAPSPEPGGPASLRLAPCPPHTHSSGSLVFSCISHALQWITQGRDPVFQPPSPPRGLLAHPVAGSGASVLREAAAIHVLVTGSLHLVGGVLKLLEPSLSQ
;
A
#
# COMPACT_ATOMS: atom_id res chain seq x y z
N MET A 1 24.79 26.28 -1.54
CA MET A 1 24.31 25.16 -0.69
C MET A 1 22.80 25.22 -0.41
N ARG A 2 22.22 26.36 -0.01
CA ARG A 2 20.76 26.50 0.25
C ARG A 2 19.84 26.10 -0.90
N HIS A 3 20.19 26.47 -2.14
CA HIS A 3 19.41 26.11 -3.33
C HIS A 3 19.55 24.62 -3.65
N GLY A 4 20.77 24.09 -3.66
CA GLY A 4 21.01 22.65 -3.83
C GLY A 4 20.21 21.77 -2.87
N LEU A 5 20.16 22.07 -1.57
CA LEU A 5 19.34 21.32 -0.61
C LEU A 5 17.83 21.49 -0.81
N ARG A 6 17.39 22.65 -1.30
CA ARG A 6 15.97 22.93 -1.56
C ARG A 6 15.48 22.22 -2.81
N ASP A 7 16.32 22.17 -3.83
CA ASP A 7 15.97 21.73 -5.18
C ASP A 7 16.39 20.26 -5.42
N THR A 8 16.99 19.60 -4.43
CA THR A 8 17.33 18.17 -4.52
C THR A 8 16.06 17.34 -4.51
N GLU A 9 15.83 16.62 -5.61
CA GLU A 9 14.85 15.56 -5.69
C GLU A 9 15.54 14.20 -5.58
N TRP A 10 14.95 13.31 -4.78
CA TRP A 10 15.37 11.91 -4.70
C TRP A 10 14.18 11.03 -5.08
N PRO A 11 14.11 10.56 -6.34
CA PRO A 11 13.04 9.68 -6.79
C PRO A 11 12.89 8.47 -5.87
N GLY A 12 11.66 8.22 -5.42
CA GLY A 12 11.31 7.12 -4.54
C GLY A 12 11.60 7.34 -3.06
N ARG A 13 11.93 8.57 -2.64
CA ARG A 13 12.06 8.96 -1.22
C ARG A 13 11.09 10.07 -0.88
N SER A 14 10.09 9.74 -0.06
CA SER A 14 9.07 10.68 0.39
C SER A 14 8.47 11.50 -0.78
N GLN A 15 8.29 10.86 -1.93
CA GLN A 15 7.86 11.47 -3.18
C GLN A 15 6.34 11.36 -3.32
N VAL A 16 5.69 12.45 -3.75
CA VAL A 16 4.24 12.50 -4.00
C VAL A 16 3.99 12.76 -5.48
N LEU A 17 3.30 11.85 -6.17
CA LEU A 17 2.85 12.02 -7.55
C LEU A 17 1.33 12.10 -7.61
N ARG A 18 0.78 13.15 -8.22
CA ARG A 18 -0.66 13.34 -8.38
C ARG A 18 -1.08 13.09 -9.82
N ARG A 19 -2.06 12.22 -10.03
CA ARG A 19 -2.58 11.82 -11.35
C ARG A 19 -4.11 11.75 -11.28
N GLY A 20 -4.76 12.88 -11.51
CA GLY A 20 -6.22 13.01 -11.43
C GLY A 20 -6.76 12.70 -10.04
N HIS A 21 -7.48 11.59 -9.90
CA HIS A 21 -8.04 11.11 -8.62
C HIS A 21 -7.08 10.26 -7.81
N LEU A 22 -5.92 9.91 -8.37
CA LEU A 22 -4.89 9.12 -7.68
C LEU A 22 -3.78 10.02 -7.13
N THR A 23 -3.38 9.74 -5.90
CA THR A 23 -2.15 10.28 -5.31
C THR A 23 -1.26 9.12 -4.88
N TRP A 24 -0.09 9.03 -5.49
CA TRP A 24 0.94 8.05 -5.18
C TRP A 24 1.94 8.63 -4.19
N TYR A 25 2.20 7.90 -3.13
CA TYR A 25 3.16 8.21 -2.09
C TYR A 25 4.24 7.13 -2.16
N LEU A 26 5.46 7.52 -2.50
CA LEU A 26 6.53 6.60 -2.85
C LEU A 26 7.69 6.76 -1.87
N ASP A 27 7.97 5.71 -1.10
CA ASP A 27 9.11 5.69 -0.18
C ASP A 27 9.72 4.29 -0.05
N GLY A 28 10.98 4.11 -0.47
CA GLY A 28 11.71 2.86 -0.40
C GLY A 28 12.21 2.45 1.00
N ALA A 29 11.51 2.84 2.06
CA ALA A 29 11.76 2.38 3.43
C ALA A 29 11.67 0.85 3.52
N HIS A 30 12.60 0.24 4.25
CA HIS A 30 12.72 -1.24 4.36
C HIS A 30 13.45 -1.69 5.65
N THR A 31 13.56 -0.78 6.61
CA THR A 31 14.05 -1.03 7.98
C THR A 31 13.08 -0.40 8.96
N SER A 32 13.01 -0.88 10.21
CA SER A 32 12.05 -0.36 11.19
C SER A 32 12.13 1.16 11.37
N SER A 33 13.34 1.72 11.44
CA SER A 33 13.54 3.18 11.58
C SER A 33 13.08 3.95 10.34
N SER A 34 13.43 3.48 9.14
CA SER A 34 12.98 4.11 7.89
C SER A 34 11.46 3.97 7.68
N MET A 35 10.87 2.84 8.08
CA MET A 35 9.42 2.61 8.00
C MET A 35 8.65 3.55 8.93
N GLN A 36 9.14 3.76 10.15
CA GLN A 36 8.55 4.75 11.06
C GLN A 36 8.62 6.17 10.48
N ALA A 37 9.73 6.54 9.83
CA ALA A 37 9.84 7.83 9.15
C ALA A 37 8.85 7.94 7.97
N CYS A 38 8.75 6.89 7.15
CA CYS A 38 7.78 6.78 6.05
C CYS A 38 6.35 6.93 6.56
N VAL A 39 5.95 6.23 7.63
CA VAL A 39 4.61 6.32 8.24
C VAL A 39 4.30 7.74 8.70
N ARG A 40 5.25 8.38 9.41
CA ARG A 40 5.07 9.78 9.85
C ARG A 40 4.90 10.72 8.67
N TRP A 41 5.74 10.58 7.65
CA TRP A 41 5.68 11.38 6.44
C TRP A 41 4.36 11.17 5.69
N PHE A 42 3.95 9.93 5.44
CA PHE A 42 2.73 9.58 4.71
C PHE A 42 1.51 10.16 5.41
N ARG A 43 1.38 9.98 6.73
CA ARG A 43 0.29 10.56 7.52
C ARG A 43 0.29 12.08 7.40
N GLN A 44 1.44 12.75 7.49
CA GLN A 44 1.51 14.20 7.32
C GLN A 44 1.10 14.64 5.90
N ALA A 45 1.49 13.87 4.89
CA ALA A 45 1.21 14.16 3.50
C ALA A 45 -0.30 14.01 3.19
N LEU A 46 -0.98 13.02 3.79
CA LEU A 46 -2.44 12.88 3.73
C LEU A 46 -3.15 14.13 4.25
N HIS A 47 -2.81 14.60 5.46
CA HIS A 47 -3.45 15.79 6.06
C HIS A 47 -3.24 17.08 5.23
N ARG A 48 -2.14 17.17 4.47
CA ARG A 48 -1.90 18.31 3.56
C ARG A 48 -2.73 18.22 2.28
N GLY A 49 -3.14 17.01 1.89
CA GLY A 49 -3.91 16.73 0.68
C GLY A 49 -5.41 16.56 0.90
N GLU A 50 -5.86 16.39 2.15
CA GLU A 50 -7.27 16.24 2.52
C GLU A 50 -8.11 17.38 1.92
N ARG A 51 -9.02 17.00 1.02
CA ARG A 51 -10.01 17.94 0.51
C ARG A 51 -11.05 18.11 1.60
N ARG A 52 -11.43 19.36 1.89
CA ARG A 52 -12.55 19.67 2.80
C ARG A 52 -13.86 19.24 2.13
N GLY A 53 -14.18 17.96 2.19
CA GLY A 53 -15.40 17.37 1.63
C GLY A 53 -15.63 15.99 2.21
N SER A 54 -16.90 15.63 2.40
CA SER A 54 -17.31 14.34 2.97
C SER A 54 -17.24 13.18 1.95
N ALA A 55 -16.53 13.35 0.84
CA ALA A 55 -16.51 12.37 -0.23
C ALA A 55 -15.61 11.19 0.16
N PRO A 56 -15.96 9.94 -0.20
CA PRO A 56 -15.20 8.76 0.21
C PRO A 56 -13.82 8.76 -0.43
N GLU A 57 -12.78 8.71 0.40
CA GLU A 57 -11.39 8.51 -0.01
C GLU A 57 -10.96 7.09 0.36
N VAL A 58 -10.19 6.45 -0.51
CA VAL A 58 -9.71 5.07 -0.31
C VAL A 58 -8.19 5.08 -0.16
N ARG A 59 -7.67 4.36 0.82
CA ARG A 59 -6.24 4.21 1.10
C ARG A 59 -5.79 2.80 0.75
N VAL A 60 -4.80 2.71 -0.12
CA VAL A 60 -4.22 1.44 -0.57
C VAL A 60 -2.74 1.38 -0.20
N LEU A 61 -2.33 0.27 0.39
CA LEU A 61 -0.93 -0.09 0.58
C LEU A 61 -0.50 -0.98 -0.59
N LEU A 62 0.64 -0.68 -1.21
CA LEU A 62 1.36 -1.57 -2.11
C LEU A 62 2.72 -1.90 -1.47
N PHE A 63 2.90 -3.15 -1.06
CA PHE A 63 4.04 -3.55 -0.25
C PHE A 63 4.75 -4.78 -0.80
N ASN A 64 6.07 -4.78 -0.68
CA ASN A 64 6.89 -5.97 -0.78
C ASN A 64 8.16 -5.78 0.05
N SER A 65 8.74 -6.87 0.54
CA SER A 65 10.04 -6.86 1.19
C SER A 65 10.86 -8.07 0.74
N THR A 66 12.19 -7.98 0.79
CA THR A 66 13.09 -9.04 0.31
C THR A 66 14.29 -9.21 1.25
N GLY A 67 14.91 -10.38 1.20
CA GLY A 67 16.05 -10.75 2.06
C GLY A 67 15.60 -11.12 3.48
N ASP A 68 16.52 -11.08 4.43
CA ASP A 68 16.30 -11.53 5.82
C ASP A 68 15.59 -10.49 6.70
N ARG A 69 14.64 -9.75 6.13
CA ARG A 69 13.83 -8.78 6.88
C ARG A 69 12.66 -9.49 7.53
N ASP A 70 12.20 -8.96 8.65
CA ASP A 70 10.96 -9.39 9.29
C ASP A 70 9.78 -8.61 8.70
N PRO A 71 9.01 -9.19 7.75
CA PRO A 71 7.88 -8.49 7.15
C PRO A 71 6.77 -8.23 8.16
N ALA A 72 6.58 -9.08 9.17
CA ALA A 72 5.54 -8.90 10.19
C ALA A 72 5.82 -7.63 11.00
N ALA A 73 7.07 -7.43 11.41
CA ALA A 73 7.48 -6.22 12.12
C ALA A 73 7.31 -4.96 11.26
N LEU A 74 7.66 -5.01 9.97
CA LEU A 74 7.50 -3.87 9.06
C LEU A 74 6.03 -3.55 8.78
N LEU A 75 5.19 -4.56 8.57
CA LEU A 75 3.75 -4.42 8.33
C LEU A 75 3.03 -3.88 9.57
N LYS A 76 3.42 -4.32 10.77
CA LYS A 76 2.86 -3.81 12.03
C LYS A 76 3.04 -2.30 12.18
N LEU A 77 4.17 -1.75 11.71
CA LEU A 77 4.41 -0.30 11.74
C LEU A 77 3.45 0.49 10.84
N LEU A 78 2.86 -0.15 9.83
CA LEU A 78 1.97 0.48 8.85
C LEU A 78 0.50 0.53 9.32
N GLN A 79 0.11 -0.22 10.35
CA GLN A 79 -1.28 -0.25 10.83
C GLN A 79 -1.87 1.14 11.17
N PRO A 80 -1.12 2.09 11.77
CA PRO A 80 -1.64 3.43 12.02
C PRO A 80 -2.09 4.18 10.76
N CYS A 81 -1.67 3.77 9.56
CA CYS A 81 -2.07 4.44 8.31
C CYS A 81 -3.52 4.15 7.88
N GLN A 82 -4.17 3.13 8.48
CA GLN A 82 -5.58 2.76 8.22
C GLN A 82 -5.85 2.54 6.72
N PHE A 83 -5.22 1.53 6.13
CA PHE A 83 -5.44 1.17 4.74
C PHE A 83 -6.74 0.38 4.58
N ASP A 84 -7.55 0.72 3.58
CA ASP A 84 -8.74 -0.06 3.20
C ASP A 84 -8.34 -1.34 2.46
N TYR A 85 -7.25 -1.25 1.68
CA TYR A 85 -6.70 -2.39 0.94
C TYR A 85 -5.19 -2.52 1.11
N ALA A 86 -4.73 -3.75 1.33
CA ALA A 86 -3.30 -4.11 1.31
C ALA A 86 -3.01 -5.01 0.10
N VAL A 87 -2.12 -4.54 -0.77
CA VAL A 87 -1.75 -5.19 -2.02
C VAL A 87 -0.30 -5.62 -1.96
N PHE A 88 -0.05 -6.88 -2.29
CA PHE A 88 1.28 -7.48 -2.31
C PHE A 88 1.62 -7.96 -3.72
N CYS A 89 2.81 -7.66 -4.21
CA CYS A 89 3.28 -8.17 -5.48
C CYS A 89 4.82 -8.26 -5.48
N PRO A 90 5.41 -9.12 -6.33
CA PRO A 90 6.86 -9.21 -6.42
C PRO A 90 7.44 -7.95 -7.08
N ASN A 91 8.75 -7.75 -6.96
CA ASN A 91 9.48 -6.64 -7.59
C ASN A 91 9.66 -6.87 -9.12
N LEU A 92 8.63 -7.37 -9.80
CA LEU A 92 8.59 -7.66 -11.24
C LEU A 92 7.63 -6.69 -11.91
N THR A 93 8.09 -5.92 -12.90
CA THR A 93 7.23 -4.95 -13.59
C THR A 93 6.12 -5.64 -14.36
N GLU A 94 6.44 -6.75 -15.05
CA GLU A 94 5.52 -7.55 -15.86
C GLU A 94 5.85 -9.04 -15.68
N VAL A 95 4.87 -9.91 -15.96
CA VAL A 95 5.10 -11.37 -16.05
C VAL A 95 5.51 -11.68 -17.49
N SER A 96 6.76 -12.07 -17.69
CA SER A 96 7.21 -12.52 -19.01
C SER A 96 6.51 -13.81 -19.40
N SER A 97 5.60 -13.73 -20.38
CA SER A 97 4.96 -14.91 -20.99
C SER A 97 5.85 -15.49 -22.09
N THR A 98 7.03 -16.00 -21.77
CA THR A 98 7.81 -16.89 -22.67
C THR A 98 9.05 -17.41 -21.97
N GLY A 99 9.27 -18.72 -22.06
CA GLY A 99 10.55 -19.33 -21.77
C GLY A 99 11.63 -18.74 -22.67
N ASN A 100 12.57 -18.03 -22.07
CA ASN A 100 13.91 -17.85 -22.62
C ASN A 100 14.84 -18.59 -21.64
N GLU A 101 15.28 -19.77 -22.07
CA GLU A 101 16.07 -20.71 -21.28
C GLU A 101 17.54 -20.25 -21.08
N ASP A 102 17.93 -19.10 -21.63
CA ASP A 102 19.35 -18.72 -21.69
C ASP A 102 19.77 -17.62 -20.69
N GLN A 103 18.84 -17.09 -19.89
CA GLN A 103 19.15 -16.00 -18.96
C GLN A 103 18.39 -16.09 -17.63
N GLN A 104 18.29 -17.30 -17.07
CA GLN A 104 17.74 -17.48 -15.73
C GLN A 104 18.75 -17.07 -14.66
N ASN A 105 18.38 -16.08 -13.84
CA ASN A 105 18.97 -15.90 -12.51
C ASN A 105 18.65 -17.16 -11.68
N PHE A 106 19.63 -18.04 -11.51
CA PHE A 106 19.55 -19.33 -10.81
C PHE A 106 19.39 -19.25 -9.28
N THR A 107 18.58 -18.35 -8.73
CA THR A 107 18.39 -18.36 -7.26
C THR A 107 16.97 -18.10 -6.80
N VAL A 108 16.10 -17.45 -7.60
CA VAL A 108 14.72 -17.21 -7.18
C VAL A 108 13.74 -17.42 -8.32
N THR A 109 12.85 -18.41 -8.18
CA THR A 109 11.77 -18.68 -9.16
C THR A 109 10.59 -17.72 -8.97
N LEU A 110 9.74 -17.60 -10.00
CA LEU A 110 8.49 -16.82 -9.90
C LEU A 110 7.61 -17.32 -8.73
N ASP A 111 7.56 -18.64 -8.54
CA ASP A 111 6.80 -19.25 -7.45
C ASP A 111 7.32 -18.83 -6.08
N GLN A 112 8.64 -18.72 -5.90
CA GLN A 112 9.23 -18.29 -4.62
C GLN A 112 8.92 -16.82 -4.30
N VAL A 113 8.98 -15.93 -5.29
CA VAL A 113 8.61 -14.51 -5.04
C VAL A 113 7.11 -14.34 -4.81
N LEU A 114 6.27 -15.17 -5.43
CA LEU A 114 4.83 -15.19 -5.20
C LEU A 114 4.48 -15.75 -3.81
N LEU A 115 5.13 -16.84 -3.39
CA LEU A 115 4.95 -17.42 -2.07
C LEU A 115 5.27 -16.40 -0.98
N ARG A 116 6.34 -15.62 -1.16
CA ARG A 116 6.65 -14.51 -0.25
C ARG A 116 5.55 -13.45 -0.18
N CYS A 117 4.91 -13.12 -1.30
CA CYS A 117 3.79 -12.18 -1.31
C CYS A 117 2.56 -12.75 -0.58
N LEU A 118 2.32 -14.05 -0.69
CA LEU A 118 1.28 -14.75 0.08
C LEU A 118 1.61 -14.75 1.58
N GLU A 119 2.87 -14.96 1.97
CA GLU A 119 3.31 -14.83 3.35
C GLU A 119 3.07 -13.41 3.88
N HIS A 120 3.43 -12.37 3.12
CA HIS A 120 3.13 -10.99 3.52
C HIS A 120 1.61 -10.76 3.72
N GLN A 121 0.79 -11.30 2.82
CA GLN A 121 -0.67 -11.24 2.93
C GLN A 121 -1.17 -11.92 4.21
N GLN A 122 -0.62 -13.09 4.56
CA GLN A 122 -0.98 -13.81 5.79
C GLN A 122 -0.62 -13.02 7.04
N HIS A 123 0.58 -12.45 7.10
CA HIS A 123 0.99 -11.60 8.23
C HIS A 123 0.08 -10.39 8.38
N TRP A 124 -0.32 -9.76 7.26
CA TRP A 124 -1.27 -8.65 7.29
C TRP A 124 -2.63 -9.05 7.87
N ARG A 125 -3.20 -10.18 7.42
CA ARG A 125 -4.49 -10.67 7.93
C ARG A 125 -4.45 -10.96 9.43
N HIS A 126 -3.38 -11.57 9.91
CA HIS A 126 -3.22 -11.85 11.34
C HIS A 126 -3.18 -10.55 12.18
N LEU A 127 -2.49 -9.52 11.67
CA LEU A 127 -2.44 -8.21 12.31
C LEU A 127 -3.83 -7.53 12.37
N ASP A 128 -4.67 -7.72 11.35
CA ASP A 128 -6.05 -7.21 11.34
C ASP A 128 -6.94 -7.97 12.33
N GLU A 129 -6.76 -9.29 12.46
CA GLU A 129 -7.47 -10.13 13.44
C GLU A 129 -7.09 -9.77 14.89
N GLU A 130 -5.81 -9.55 15.18
CA GLU A 130 -5.34 -9.07 16.50
C GLU A 130 -5.96 -7.71 16.86
N GLN A 131 -6.13 -6.82 15.88
CA GLN A 131 -6.78 -5.52 16.09
C GLN A 131 -8.29 -5.59 16.21
N ALA A 132 -8.94 -6.59 15.60
CA ALA A 132 -10.39 -6.81 15.70
C ALA A 132 -10.79 -7.50 17.02
N SER A 133 -9.82 -8.06 17.74
CA SER A 133 -9.99 -8.68 19.06
C SER A 133 -9.40 -7.87 20.24
N PRO A 134 -9.64 -6.54 20.38
CA PRO A 134 -9.23 -5.81 21.57
C PRO A 134 -10.36 -5.93 22.62
N ASP A 135 -10.12 -6.73 23.66
CA ASP A 135 -10.88 -6.82 24.93
C ASP A 135 -12.14 -7.70 24.97
N LEU A 136 -11.93 -9.00 25.22
CA LEU A 136 -12.90 -9.85 25.95
C LEU A 136 -12.64 -9.86 27.48
N TRP A 137 -11.63 -9.14 27.99
CA TRP A 137 -11.24 -9.17 29.42
C TRP A 137 -10.98 -7.82 30.10
N SER A 138 -11.37 -6.69 29.51
CA SER A 138 -11.40 -5.42 30.26
C SER A 138 -12.66 -5.38 31.14
N ALA A 139 -12.59 -6.02 32.31
CA ALA A 139 -13.63 -5.90 33.33
C ALA A 139 -13.66 -4.46 33.89
N PRO A 140 -14.82 -3.79 33.97
CA PRO A 140 -14.92 -2.51 34.64
C PRO A 140 -14.87 -2.74 36.15
N SER A 141 -13.78 -2.33 36.80
CA SER A 141 -13.80 -2.11 38.25
C SER A 141 -14.52 -0.79 38.54
N PRO A 142 -15.51 -0.76 39.45
CA PRO A 142 -16.22 0.48 39.79
C PRO A 142 -15.43 1.23 40.87
N GLU A 143 -14.93 2.43 40.57
CA GLU A 143 -14.52 3.38 41.62
C GLU A 143 -15.17 4.76 41.39
N PRO A 144 -15.53 5.50 42.44
CA PRO A 144 -16.44 6.65 42.35
C PRO A 144 -15.72 8.01 42.43
N GLY A 145 -16.13 8.94 41.56
CA GLY A 145 -16.12 10.39 41.85
C GLY A 145 -14.89 11.21 41.43
N GLY A 146 -15.03 12.02 40.37
CA GLY A 146 -14.14 13.14 40.04
C GLY A 146 -14.63 13.90 38.79
N PRO A 147 -14.54 15.25 38.71
CA PRO A 147 -15.23 16.01 37.68
C PRO A 147 -14.53 15.96 36.31
N ALA A 148 -15.36 15.68 35.32
CA ALA A 148 -15.19 15.75 33.86
C ALA A 148 -13.92 16.42 33.30
N SER A 149 -12.93 15.61 32.94
CA SER A 149 -12.00 15.94 31.87
C SER A 149 -12.71 15.73 30.53
N LEU A 150 -12.73 16.78 29.70
CA LEU A 150 -13.25 16.80 28.33
C LEU A 150 -12.76 15.59 27.53
N ARG A 151 -13.59 14.55 27.45
CA ARG A 151 -13.39 13.43 26.53
C ARG A 151 -13.67 13.96 25.14
N LEU A 152 -12.60 14.16 24.37
CA LEU A 152 -12.65 14.12 22.91
C LEU A 152 -13.50 12.90 22.53
N ALA A 153 -14.58 13.14 21.79
CA ALA A 153 -15.48 12.11 21.33
C ALA A 153 -14.65 11.01 20.66
N PRO A 154 -14.83 9.73 21.03
CA PRO A 154 -14.25 8.63 20.28
C PRO A 154 -14.77 8.73 18.84
N CYS A 155 -13.86 8.90 17.89
CA CYS A 155 -14.19 8.69 16.48
C CYS A 155 -14.80 7.28 16.37
N PRO A 156 -15.91 7.08 15.65
CA PRO A 156 -16.58 5.78 15.62
C PRO A 156 -15.58 4.69 15.18
N PRO A 157 -15.64 3.49 15.78
CA PRO A 157 -14.80 2.38 15.37
C PRO A 157 -15.15 2.04 13.92
N HIS A 158 -14.23 2.36 13.01
CA HIS A 158 -14.28 1.89 11.64
C HIS A 158 -14.11 0.37 11.66
N THR A 159 -15.22 -0.36 11.61
CA THR A 159 -15.25 -1.82 11.43
C THR A 159 -14.89 -2.16 9.97
N HIS A 160 -13.68 -1.85 9.53
CA HIS A 160 -13.22 -2.24 8.22
C HIS A 160 -12.19 -3.36 8.37
N SER A 161 -12.59 -4.58 8.03
CA SER A 161 -11.63 -5.62 7.65
C SER A 161 -10.93 -5.12 6.38
N SER A 162 -9.63 -4.84 6.46
CA SER A 162 -8.86 -4.38 5.31
C SER A 162 -8.75 -5.51 4.29
N GLY A 163 -9.22 -5.26 3.08
CA GLY A 163 -9.14 -6.26 2.01
C GLY A 163 -7.69 -6.49 1.60
N SER A 164 -7.21 -7.74 1.60
CA SER A 164 -5.83 -8.04 1.20
C SER A 164 -5.77 -8.84 -0.10
N LEU A 165 -4.85 -8.49 -1.00
CA LEU A 165 -4.73 -9.08 -2.35
C LEU A 165 -3.26 -9.34 -2.73
N VAL A 166 -3.04 -10.37 -3.55
CA VAL A 166 -1.73 -10.68 -4.13
C VAL A 166 -1.82 -10.64 -5.65
N PHE A 167 -0.87 -9.98 -6.31
CA PHE A 167 -0.72 -9.96 -7.77
C PHE A 167 0.64 -10.51 -8.20
N SER A 168 0.70 -11.01 -9.42
CA SER A 168 1.91 -11.62 -10.00
C SER A 168 2.99 -10.63 -10.44
N CYS A 169 2.64 -9.36 -10.59
CA CYS A 169 3.58 -8.30 -10.95
C CYS A 169 3.03 -6.92 -10.57
N ILE A 170 3.88 -5.91 -10.66
CA ILE A 170 3.55 -4.52 -10.40
C ILE A 170 2.47 -4.04 -11.37
N SER A 171 2.58 -4.31 -12.68
CA SER A 171 1.59 -3.82 -13.66
C SER A 171 0.17 -4.28 -13.35
N HIS A 172 -0.03 -5.55 -12.97
CA HIS A 172 -1.34 -6.08 -12.57
C HIS A 172 -1.88 -5.41 -11.29
N ALA A 173 -1.01 -5.18 -10.29
CA ALA A 173 -1.40 -4.45 -9.10
C ALA A 173 -1.83 -3.02 -9.44
N LEU A 174 -1.07 -2.30 -10.27
CA LEU A 174 -1.40 -0.92 -10.67
C LEU A 174 -2.69 -0.85 -11.51
N GLN A 175 -2.93 -1.81 -12.40
CA GLN A 175 -4.19 -1.91 -13.15
C GLN A 175 -5.38 -2.06 -12.21
N TRP A 176 -5.28 -2.92 -11.19
CA TRP A 176 -6.33 -3.08 -10.19
C TRP A 176 -6.48 -1.85 -9.29
N ILE A 177 -5.39 -1.20 -8.87
CA ILE A 177 -5.48 0.01 -8.02
C ILE A 177 -6.12 1.18 -8.79
N THR A 178 -5.76 1.33 -10.06
CA THR A 178 -6.19 2.48 -10.88
C THR A 178 -7.60 2.32 -11.44
N GLN A 179 -8.08 1.09 -11.64
CA GLN A 179 -9.41 0.82 -12.21
C GLN A 179 -9.69 1.61 -13.51
N GLY A 180 -8.67 1.82 -14.34
CA GLY A 180 -8.77 2.58 -15.60
C GLY A 180 -8.87 4.10 -15.45
N ARG A 181 -8.75 4.64 -14.23
CA ARG A 181 -8.78 6.09 -13.95
C ARG A 181 -7.46 6.80 -14.29
N ASP A 182 -6.42 6.05 -14.59
CA ASP A 182 -5.14 6.55 -15.11
C ASP A 182 -4.94 6.00 -16.54
N PRO A 183 -4.86 6.86 -17.57
CA PRO A 183 -4.71 6.44 -18.95
C PRO A 183 -3.50 5.54 -19.22
N VAL A 184 -2.42 5.67 -18.42
CA VAL A 184 -1.21 4.87 -18.59
C VAL A 184 -1.45 3.38 -18.31
N PHE A 185 -2.42 3.06 -17.45
CA PHE A 185 -2.73 1.69 -17.03
C PHE A 185 -4.02 1.16 -17.64
N GLN A 186 -4.60 1.85 -18.62
CA GLN A 186 -5.75 1.32 -19.34
C GLN A 186 -5.31 0.12 -20.18
N PRO A 187 -5.87 -1.07 -19.95
CA PRO A 187 -5.47 -2.22 -20.73
C PRO A 187 -6.02 -2.08 -22.17
N PRO A 188 -5.26 -2.50 -23.20
CA PRO A 188 -5.71 -2.44 -24.59
C PRO A 188 -6.93 -3.34 -24.87
N SER A 189 -7.25 -4.26 -23.95
CA SER A 189 -8.46 -5.09 -23.95
C SER A 189 -8.88 -5.38 -22.50
N PRO A 190 -10.17 -5.63 -22.20
CA PRO A 190 -10.61 -5.91 -20.85
C PRO A 190 -9.86 -7.13 -20.28
N PRO A 191 -9.33 -7.06 -19.04
CA PRO A 191 -8.47 -8.10 -18.50
C PRO A 191 -9.28 -9.39 -18.31
N ARG A 192 -9.00 -10.40 -19.15
CA ARG A 192 -9.52 -11.76 -18.97
C ARG A 192 -8.81 -12.41 -17.79
N GLY A 193 -9.51 -12.55 -16.66
CA GLY A 193 -9.11 -13.45 -15.57
C GLY A 193 -8.42 -12.84 -14.35
N LEU A 194 -8.09 -11.55 -14.34
CA LEU A 194 -7.45 -10.87 -13.18
C LEU A 194 -8.36 -10.68 -11.95
N LEU A 195 -9.67 -10.94 -12.10
CA LEU A 195 -10.69 -10.63 -11.09
C LEU A 195 -11.44 -11.89 -10.56
N ALA A 196 -10.81 -13.07 -10.60
CA ALA A 196 -11.46 -14.28 -10.08
C ALA A 196 -11.60 -14.29 -8.54
N HIS A 197 -10.98 -13.36 -7.82
CA HIS A 197 -11.06 -13.28 -6.36
C HIS A 197 -12.21 -12.35 -5.90
N PRO A 198 -13.12 -12.79 -4.99
CA PRO A 198 -14.28 -11.99 -4.56
C PRO A 198 -13.92 -10.60 -4.00
N VAL A 199 -12.84 -10.53 -3.20
CA VAL A 199 -12.32 -9.26 -2.64
C VAL A 199 -11.83 -8.32 -3.74
N ALA A 200 -11.25 -8.85 -4.83
CA ALA A 200 -10.80 -8.04 -5.95
C ALA A 200 -11.98 -7.41 -6.70
N GLY A 201 -13.10 -8.14 -6.82
CA GLY A 201 -14.34 -7.66 -7.45
C GLY A 201 -15.07 -6.60 -6.62
N SER A 202 -15.27 -6.84 -5.32
CA SER A 202 -15.89 -5.85 -4.43
C SER A 202 -15.03 -4.59 -4.29
N GLY A 203 -13.72 -4.76 -4.07
CA GLY A 203 -12.80 -3.62 -3.97
C GLY A 203 -12.65 -2.82 -5.26
N ALA A 204 -12.79 -3.46 -6.42
CA ALA A 204 -12.82 -2.76 -7.70
C ALA A 204 -14.01 -1.79 -7.82
N SER A 205 -15.18 -2.08 -7.24
CA SER A 205 -16.30 -1.12 -7.24
C SER A 205 -15.99 0.09 -6.36
N VAL A 206 -15.52 -0.16 -5.14
CA VAL A 206 -15.15 0.89 -4.18
C VAL A 206 -14.10 1.83 -4.77
N LEU A 207 -13.06 1.30 -5.40
CA LEU A 207 -12.02 2.10 -6.05
C LEU A 207 -12.54 2.93 -7.25
N ARG A 208 -13.49 2.41 -8.03
CA ARG A 208 -14.12 3.15 -9.15
C ARG A 208 -14.96 4.33 -8.67
N GLU A 209 -15.67 4.15 -7.55
CA GLU A 209 -16.59 5.12 -6.98
C GLU A 209 -15.89 6.15 -6.08
N ALA A 210 -14.67 5.87 -5.61
CA ALA A 210 -13.89 6.73 -4.73
C ALA A 210 -13.64 8.13 -5.33
N ALA A 211 -13.80 9.16 -4.50
CA ALA A 211 -13.50 10.54 -4.91
C ALA A 211 -11.98 10.78 -5.05
N ALA A 212 -11.20 10.09 -4.21
CA ALA A 212 -9.74 10.06 -4.26
C ALA A 212 -9.21 8.69 -3.83
N ILE A 213 -8.08 8.28 -4.41
CA ILE A 213 -7.34 7.08 -4.05
C ILE A 213 -5.92 7.49 -3.64
N HIS A 214 -5.55 7.16 -2.40
CA HIS A 214 -4.22 7.41 -1.86
C HIS A 214 -3.45 6.10 -1.79
N VAL A 215 -2.35 6.00 -2.53
CA VAL A 215 -1.58 4.75 -2.64
C VAL A 215 -0.20 4.94 -2.02
N LEU A 216 0.11 4.22 -0.94
CA LEU A 216 1.47 4.16 -0.40
C LEU A 216 2.21 2.97 -1.01
N VAL A 217 3.35 3.22 -1.64
CA VAL A 217 4.26 2.18 -2.14
C VAL A 217 5.52 2.17 -1.28
N THR A 218 5.79 1.05 -0.60
CA THR A 218 6.92 0.97 0.34
C THR A 218 7.39 -0.47 0.59
N GLY A 219 8.35 -0.65 1.49
CA GLY A 219 8.94 -1.95 1.88
C GLY A 219 10.13 -2.38 1.04
N SER A 220 10.29 -1.82 -0.17
CA SER A 220 11.33 -2.22 -1.13
C SER A 220 11.68 -1.07 -2.07
N LEU A 221 12.97 -0.77 -2.19
CA LEU A 221 13.47 0.20 -3.19
C LEU A 221 13.22 -0.30 -4.63
N HIS A 222 13.30 -1.61 -4.86
CA HIS A 222 13.03 -2.19 -6.18
C HIS A 222 11.55 -2.12 -6.55
N LEU A 223 10.65 -2.28 -5.56
CA LEU A 223 9.22 -2.10 -5.79
C LEU A 223 8.92 -0.65 -6.18
N VAL A 224 9.42 0.31 -5.40
CA VAL A 224 9.24 1.74 -5.66
C VAL A 224 9.83 2.14 -7.01
N GLY A 225 11.04 1.66 -7.35
CA GLY A 225 11.64 1.88 -8.65
C GLY A 225 10.83 1.29 -9.80
N GLY A 226 10.29 0.07 -9.63
CA GLY A 226 9.43 -0.57 -10.62
C GLY A 226 8.11 0.16 -10.84
N VAL A 227 7.49 0.68 -9.77
CA VAL A 227 6.30 1.53 -9.87
C VAL A 227 6.61 2.86 -10.55
N LEU A 228 7.72 3.53 -10.17
CA LEU A 228 8.15 4.77 -10.81
C LEU A 228 8.39 4.60 -12.31
N LYS A 229 9.05 3.51 -12.72
CA LYS A 229 9.27 3.20 -14.13
C LYS A 229 7.97 3.13 -14.93
N LEU A 230 6.89 2.62 -14.33
CA LEU A 230 5.59 2.51 -14.97
C LEU A 230 4.78 3.82 -14.90
N LEU A 231 4.92 4.60 -13.83
CA LEU A 231 4.22 5.89 -13.67
C LEU A 231 4.84 7.02 -14.49
N GLU A 232 6.17 7.02 -14.62
CA GLU A 232 6.96 8.03 -15.31
C GLU A 232 7.99 7.38 -16.25
N PRO A 233 7.56 6.83 -17.40
CA PRO A 233 8.46 6.18 -18.35
C PRO A 233 9.60 7.10 -18.85
N SER A 234 9.39 8.41 -18.82
CA SER A 234 10.38 9.43 -19.19
C SER A 234 11.59 9.49 -18.26
N LEU A 235 11.51 8.98 -17.03
CA LEU A 235 12.63 8.92 -16.08
C LEU A 235 13.58 7.73 -16.32
N SER A 236 13.25 6.84 -17.26
CA SER A 236 14.05 5.65 -17.59
C SER A 236 14.90 5.82 -18.86
N GLN A 237 14.95 7.03 -19.43
CA GLN A 237 15.80 7.45 -20.56
C GLN A 237 17.09 8.08 -20.02
#